data_AF-A0A1M3N3H2-F1
#
_entry.id   AF-A0A1M3N3H2-F1
#
_cell.length_a   1.000
_cell.length_b   1.000
_cell.length_c   1.000
_cell.angle_alpha   90.00
_cell.angle_beta   90.00
_cell.angle_gamma   90.00
#
_symmetry.space_group_name_H-M   'P 1'
#
loop_
_entity.id
_entity.type
_entity.pdbx_description
1 polymer ?
#
loop_
_entity_poly.entity_id
_entity_poly.type
_entity_poly.pdbx_seq_one_letter_code
_entity_poly.pdbx_strand_id
1 'polypeptide(L)' 'MGADGGQRSEVPHYWIVDPAAETLTVHRLVSDGYPIALRAGREATVRAEPFAEIELCVGTLFGDE' A
#
# COMPACT_ATOMS: atom_id res chain seq x y z
N MET A 1 33.38 12.31 13.13
CA MET A 1 32.15 12.97 13.61
C MET A 1 31.05 12.53 12.67
N GLY A 2 30.35 11.46 13.07
CA GLY A 2 29.38 10.76 12.24
C GLY A 2 28.23 11.69 11.89
N ALA A 3 27.90 11.76 10.62
CA ALA A 3 26.55 12.13 10.25
C ALA A 3 25.68 10.96 10.68
N ASP A 4 25.05 11.06 11.85
CA ASP A 4 23.93 10.20 12.20
C ASP A 4 22.80 10.54 11.22
N GLY A 5 22.88 9.91 10.04
CA GLY A 5 21.90 10.00 8.98
C GLY A 5 20.57 9.55 9.56
N GLY A 6 19.57 10.45 9.50
CA GLY A 6 18.28 10.25 10.15
C GLY A 6 17.73 8.84 9.93
N GLN A 7 17.30 8.22 11.03
CA GLN A 7 16.62 6.93 11.04
C GLN A 7 15.46 7.00 10.05
N ARG A 8 15.63 6.42 8.86
CA ARG A 8 14.52 6.21 7.93
C ARG A 8 13.61 5.21 8.62
N SER A 9 12.38 5.62 8.97
CA SER A 9 11.40 4.68 9.50
C SER A 9 11.12 3.62 8.43
N GLU A 10 11.57 2.39 8.68
CA GLU A 10 11.40 1.21 7.84
C GLU A 10 9.96 0.68 7.94
N VAL A 11 9.00 1.49 7.47
CA VAL A 11 7.57 1.15 7.53
C VAL A 11 7.33 -0.11 6.70
N PRO A 12 6.84 -1.23 7.27
CA PRO A 12 6.77 -2.50 6.54
C PRO A 12 5.90 -2.46 5.27
N HIS A 13 4.84 -1.65 5.29
CA HIS A 13 3.90 -1.50 4.18
C HIS A 13 3.44 -0.06 4.05
N TYR A 14 3.37 0.45 2.82
CA TYR A 14 2.67 1.70 2.53
C TYR A 14 1.72 1.51 1.36
N TRP A 15 0.56 2.16 1.46
CA TRP A 15 -0.49 2.12 0.45
C TRP A 15 -0.56 3.47 -0.25
N ILE A 16 -0.69 3.45 -1.56
CA ILE A 16 -0.99 4.60 -2.39
C ILE A 16 -2.41 4.40 -2.93
N VAL A 17 -3.30 5.30 -2.54
CA VAL A 17 -4.64 5.42 -3.10
C VAL A 17 -4.59 6.56 -4.12
N ASP A 18 -4.84 6.26 -5.38
CA ASP A 18 -4.90 7.25 -6.46
C ASP A 18 -6.38 7.49 -6.82
N PRO A 19 -6.98 8.62 -6.40
CA PRO A 19 -8.39 8.91 -6.66
C PRO A 19 -8.69 9.22 -8.13
N ALA A 20 -7.69 9.68 -8.90
CA ALA A 20 -7.90 10.01 -10.31
C ALA A 20 -7.94 8.75 -11.17
N ALA A 21 -7.11 7.75 -10.84
CA ALA A 21 -7.10 6.45 -11.51
C ALA A 21 -8.01 5.41 -10.84
N GLU A 22 -8.60 5.72 -9.68
CA GLU A 22 -9.37 4.80 -8.84
C GLU A 22 -8.63 3.46 -8.59
N THR A 23 -7.36 3.55 -8.20
CA THR A 23 -6.51 2.39 -7.91
C THR A 23 -5.94 2.39 -6.50
N LEU A 24 -5.78 1.19 -5.94
CA LEU A 24 -4.97 0.91 -4.75
C LEU A 24 -3.66 0.25 -5.19
N THR A 25 -2.53 0.81 -4.75
CA THR A 25 -1.20 0.21 -4.90
C THR A 25 -0.58 -0.01 -3.53
N VAL A 26 -0.21 -1.25 -3.22
CA VAL A 26 0.46 -1.63 -1.97
C VAL A 26 1.92 -1.88 -2.25
N HIS A 27 2.78 -1.28 -1.45
CA HIS A 27 4.20 -1.56 -1.45
C HIS A 27 4.60 -2.22 -0.13
N ARG A 28 5.50 -3.19 -0.22
CA ARG A 28 6.06 -3.92 0.93
C ARG A 28 7.55 -3.69 1.00
N LEU A 29 8.06 -3.36 2.17
CA LEU A 29 9.48 -3.31 2.43
C LEU A 29 10.08 -4.71 2.31
N VAL A 30 11.10 -4.84 1.47
CA VAL A 30 12.02 -5.96 1.37
C VAL A 30 13.46 -5.44 1.41
N SER A 31 14.45 -6.33 1.41
CA SER A 31 15.87 -5.93 1.47
C SER A 31 16.30 -4.99 0.32
N ASP A 32 15.60 -5.03 -0.81
CA ASP A 32 15.84 -4.19 -2.00
C ASP A 32 14.82 -3.04 -2.14
N GLY A 33 14.27 -2.55 -1.02
CA GLY A 33 13.35 -1.40 -1.01
C GLY A 33 11.88 -1.80 -1.06
N TYR A 34 11.07 -1.07 -1.82
CA TYR A 34 9.60 -1.14 -1.78
C TYR A 34 8.98 -1.49 -3.14
N PRO A 35 9.10 -2.74 -3.61
CA PRO A 35 8.36 -3.18 -4.80
C PRO A 35 6.85 -3.12 -4.59
N ILE A 36 6.10 -3.09 -5.69
CA ILE A 36 4.64 -3.24 -5.67
C ILE A 36 4.31 -4.68 -5.29
N ALA A 37 3.64 -4.86 -4.15
CA ALA A 37 3.12 -6.14 -3.69
C ALA A 37 1.71 -6.43 -4.24
N LEU A 38 0.90 -5.39 -4.43
CA LEU A 38 -0.44 -5.50 -5.01
C LEU A 38 -0.80 -4.21 -5.76
N ARG A 39 -1.46 -4.34 -6.91
CA ARG A 39 -2.12 -3.24 -7.60
C ARG A 39 -3.49 -3.68 -8.07
N ALA A 40 -4.53 -2.92 -7.72
CA ALA A 40 -5.91 -3.25 -8.04
C ALA A 40 -6.72 -1.99 -8.37
N GLY A 41 -7.66 -2.13 -9.30
CA GLY A 41 -8.64 -1.09 -9.62
C GLY A 41 -9.91 -1.22 -8.78
N ARG A 42 -10.79 -0.22 -8.85
CA ARG A 42 -12.02 -0.10 -8.05
C ARG A 42 -12.91 -1.34 -7.96
N GLU A 43 -13.02 -2.12 -9.05
CA GLU A 43 -13.95 -3.26 -9.12
C GLU A 43 -13.41 -4.50 -8.38
N ALA A 44 -12.15 -4.47 -7.95
CA ALA A 44 -11.54 -5.59 -7.27
C ALA A 44 -11.94 -5.66 -5.79
N THR A 45 -12.15 -6.88 -5.29
CA THR A 45 -12.11 -7.18 -3.86
C THR A 45 -10.78 -7.87 -3.56
N VAL A 46 -10.01 -7.31 -2.64
CA VAL A 46 -8.63 -7.74 -2.35
C VAL A 46 -8.42 -8.03 -0.87
N ARG A 47 -7.40 -8.83 -0.58
CA ARG A 47 -6.83 -9.04 0.75
C ARG A 47 -5.44 -8.41 0.79
N ALA A 48 -5.38 -7.12 1.07
CA ALA A 48 -4.16 -6.33 0.97
C ALA A 48 -3.35 -6.37 2.28
N GLU A 49 -2.04 -6.64 2.20
CA GLU A 49 -1.14 -6.56 3.38
C GLU A 49 -1.07 -5.11 3.90
N PRO A 50 -1.06 -4.87 5.23
CA PRO A 50 -0.87 -5.84 6.30
C PRO A 50 -2.17 -6.52 6.78
N PHE A 51 -3.31 -6.24 6.15
CA PHE A 51 -4.64 -6.74 6.54
C PHE A 51 -5.13 -7.88 5.64
N ALA A 52 -4.27 -8.86 5.33
CA ALA A 52 -4.61 -9.98 4.42
C ALA A 52 -5.78 -10.86 4.93
N GLU A 53 -6.14 -10.75 6.20
CA GLU A 53 -7.28 -11.45 6.80
C GLU A 53 -8.63 -10.78 6.51
N ILE A 54 -8.64 -9.55 5.99
CA ILE A 54 -9.85 -8.77 5.70
C ILE A 54 -10.02 -8.61 4.19
N GLU A 55 -11.24 -8.84 3.70
CA GLU A 55 -11.62 -8.49 2.33
C GLU A 55 -11.97 -7.00 2.23
N LEU A 56 -11.34 -6.32 1.28
CA LEU A 56 -11.54 -4.92 0.98
C LEU A 56 -12.02 -4.79 -0.47
N CYS A 57 -13.26 -4.34 -0.66
CA CYS A 57 -13.70 -3.83 -1.95
C CYS A 57 -13.00 -2.49 -2.21
N VAL A 58 -12.17 -2.42 -3.26
CA VAL A 58 -11.31 -1.25 -3.52
C VAL A 58 -12.14 0.01 -3.77
N GLY A 59 -13.33 -0.10 -4.34
CA GLY A 59 -14.28 1.00 -4.54
C GLY A 59 -14.61 1.78 -3.26
N THR A 60 -14.63 1.12 -2.10
CA THR A 60 -14.98 1.77 -0.82
C THR A 60 -13.96 2.84 -0.39
N LEU A 61 -12.71 2.76 -0.87
CA LEU A 61 -11.69 3.79 -0.65
C LEU A 61 -12.01 5.11 -1.39
N PHE A 62 -12.91 5.05 -2.38
CA PHE A 62 -13.32 6.18 -3.20
C PHE A 62 -14.76 6.66 -2.90
N GLY A 63 -15.42 6.05 -1.91
CA GLY A 63 -16.76 6.43 -1.48
C GLY A 63 -17.90 5.57 -2.04
N ASP A 64 -17.62 4.42 -2.66
CA ASP A 64 -18.65 3.41 -2.89
C ASP A 64 -19.10 2.81 -1.54
N GLU A 65 -20.40 2.52 -1.39
CA GLU A 65 -21.00 1.90 -0.19
C GLU A 65 -20.77 0.38 -0.14
#